data_AF-A0A2K4MRF4-F1
#
_entry.id   AF-A0A2K4MRF4-F1
#
_cell.length_a   1.000
_cell.length_b   1.000
_cell.length_c   1.000
_cell.angle_alpha   90.00
_cell.angle_beta   90.00
_cell.angle_gamma   90.00
#
_symmetry.space_group_name_H-M   'P 1'
#
loop_
_entity.id
_entity.type
_entity.pdbx_description
1 polymer ?
#
loop_
_entity_poly.entity_id
_entity_poly.type
_entity_poly.pdbx_seq_one_letter_code
_entity_poly.pdbx_strand_id
1 'polypeptide(L)'
;MENACSANPWIRWFQRFIWIGIVINMVFAVPALFWPGYLNASFGLPTQAVYPWLQNAGMLLVGISLFYAPAGICATRYPVYAWLCVLSRLIAAVFWVYLIQTSGYPDAFRPLLYSDGAMFLILGGLLYAGMPPEQRPWSLLCSGLCTLWRCVAHGFSGARRKAAIVIVLVLAFVGYETWTNLFREVPQPALQSDVEHFKYAAIGLGPDARIPLYVFAVLPQVCAQRMPRMGTGWQTFGFIYEGGHDLPIGLAKRQIGYPSVEPNCALCHTGQYRKSADDVPVPVPTAPAALLDLESFQWFLYDCAGDPDFKSKVMDAINQHYDLGPIEKLFYRFLIVPATQQAFLKQEKQYAWQKLRPLQGPGRTDTFNPTKMAIFGFPDDSTIGTVDLPQIWNQKPRESMYLHWDGNNNDIHERNYAAAMAVGATPQSVLPAEFQRVTDWLLTHEPPKWPFGGLDQVRVARGRTLWEQNCAQCHDFGKADTGQVTVGLDELGTDPYRVNSFTVGLVDKFHQFKKPPFDFGAYRKTQSYSNTPTDGIWLRAPYLHNGSVPTLWDLLQPSDKRPKMFYRGSSVFDTRNVGFLSGGPDSKGGGYFQFDTRLPGNHNTGHEYGVHLSDSDKWALIEYMKTL
;
A
#
# COMPACT_ATOMS: atom_id res chain seq x y z
N MET A 1 13.30 -57.52 31.43
CA MET A 1 13.26 -56.70 30.21
C MET A 1 13.96 -55.33 30.35
N GLU A 2 14.26 -54.83 31.56
CA GLU A 2 14.95 -53.54 31.76
C GLU A 2 16.44 -53.50 31.37
N ASN A 3 17.15 -54.63 31.36
CA ASN A 3 18.61 -54.66 31.12
C ASN A 3 19.04 -54.46 29.65
N ALA A 4 18.12 -54.40 28.68
CA ALA A 4 18.47 -54.31 27.25
C ALA A 4 18.45 -52.87 26.67
N CYS A 5 17.73 -51.93 27.30
CA CYS A 5 17.54 -50.56 26.77
C CYS A 5 18.68 -49.58 27.10
N SER A 6 19.67 -49.98 27.91
CA SER A 6 20.68 -49.07 28.48
C SER A 6 22.08 -49.70 28.69
N ALA A 7 22.37 -50.85 28.08
CA ALA A 7 23.64 -51.55 28.27
C ALA A 7 24.86 -50.78 27.71
N ASN A 8 24.66 -49.92 26.71
CA ASN A 8 25.73 -49.13 26.09
C ASN A 8 25.88 -47.75 26.79
N PRO A 9 27.08 -47.37 27.28
CA PRO A 9 27.31 -46.07 27.92
C PRO A 9 26.95 -44.86 27.05
N TRP A 10 27.14 -44.95 25.73
CA TRP A 10 26.79 -43.88 24.79
C TRP A 10 25.28 -43.68 24.69
N ILE A 11 24.50 -44.77 24.67
CA ILE A 11 23.03 -44.72 24.66
C ILE A 11 22.47 -44.16 25.98
N ARG A 12 23.09 -44.49 27.13
CA ARG A 12 22.70 -43.90 28.42
C ARG A 12 22.89 -42.40 28.45
N TRP A 13 24.00 -41.91 27.90
CA TRP A 13 24.23 -40.47 27.80
C TRP A 13 23.28 -39.82 26.81
N PHE A 14 23.00 -40.44 25.66
CA PHE A 14 21.99 -39.96 24.72
C PHE A 14 20.63 -39.78 25.41
N GLN A 15 20.16 -40.79 26.14
CA GLN A 15 18.90 -40.75 26.89
C GLN A 15 18.85 -39.60 27.90
N ARG A 16 19.95 -39.38 28.64
CA ARG A 16 20.07 -38.25 29.58
C ARG A 16 19.99 -36.91 28.86
N PHE A 17 20.67 -36.75 27.73
CA PHE A 17 20.64 -35.51 26.96
C PHE A 17 19.28 -35.26 26.30
N ILE A 18 18.50 -36.29 25.99
CA ILE A 18 17.09 -36.12 25.58
C ILE A 18 16.28 -35.48 26.72
N TRP A 19 16.40 -35.96 27.95
CA TRP A 19 15.71 -35.37 29.10
C TRP A 19 16.19 -33.96 29.42
N ILE A 20 17.50 -33.69 29.32
CA ILE A 20 18.04 -32.32 29.44
C ILE A 20 17.43 -31.42 28.36
N GLY A 21 17.36 -31.89 27.12
CA GLY A 21 16.74 -31.15 26.01
C GLY A 21 15.25 -30.88 26.23
N ILE A 22 14.51 -31.81 26.84
CA ILE A 22 13.10 -31.60 27.25
C ILE A 22 13.02 -30.48 28.30
N VAL A 23 13.88 -30.49 29.31
CA VAL A 23 13.92 -29.44 30.35
C VAL A 23 14.25 -28.08 29.73
N ILE A 24 15.26 -28.00 28.86
CA ILE A 24 15.62 -26.76 28.15
C ILE A 24 14.45 -26.23 27.32
N ASN A 25 13.77 -27.12 26.59
CA ASN A 25 12.56 -26.74 25.85
C ASN A 25 11.48 -26.16 26.79
N MET A 26 11.32 -26.69 28.01
CA MET A 26 10.32 -26.20 28.96
C MET A 26 10.67 -24.82 29.53
N VAL A 27 11.96 -24.50 29.69
CA VAL A 27 12.42 -23.17 30.10
C VAL A 27 11.98 -22.09 29.09
N PHE A 28 11.87 -22.44 27.81
CA PHE A 28 11.34 -21.54 26.78
C PHE A 28 9.81 -21.64 26.64
N ALA A 29 9.27 -22.87 26.57
CA ALA A 29 7.87 -23.12 26.23
C ALA A 29 6.89 -22.60 27.29
N VAL A 30 7.21 -22.75 28.57
CA VAL A 30 6.32 -22.32 29.67
C VAL A 30 6.19 -20.79 29.70
N PRO A 31 7.28 -19.99 29.68
CA PRO A 31 7.15 -18.54 29.52
C PRO A 31 6.48 -18.13 28.21
N ALA A 32 6.74 -18.82 27.09
CA ALA A 32 6.09 -18.51 25.82
C ALA A 32 4.55 -18.68 25.88
N LEU A 33 4.08 -19.69 26.63
CA LEU A 33 2.66 -20.00 26.76
C LEU A 33 1.92 -19.03 27.70
N PHE A 34 2.52 -18.73 28.87
CA PHE A 34 1.84 -18.00 29.95
C PHE A 34 2.28 -16.53 30.10
N TRP A 35 3.49 -16.19 29.66
CA TRP A 35 4.08 -14.85 29.77
C TRP A 35 4.79 -14.40 28.47
N PRO A 36 4.11 -14.41 27.31
CA PRO A 36 4.72 -14.11 26.01
C PRO A 36 5.30 -12.69 25.93
N GLY A 37 4.68 -11.71 26.61
CA GLY A 37 5.18 -10.34 26.64
C GLY A 37 6.53 -10.20 27.36
N TYR A 38 6.71 -10.93 28.47
CA TYR A 38 7.99 -10.98 29.18
C TYR A 38 9.07 -11.60 28.31
N LEU A 39 8.75 -12.70 27.63
CA LEU A 39 9.69 -13.40 26.77
C LEU A 39 10.11 -12.54 25.56
N ASN A 40 9.16 -11.87 24.89
CA ASN A 40 9.47 -10.93 23.81
C ASN A 40 10.39 -9.80 24.27
N ALA A 41 10.10 -9.19 25.42
CA ALA A 41 10.95 -8.14 25.98
C ALA A 41 12.36 -8.64 26.28
N SER A 42 12.50 -9.86 26.80
CA SER A 42 13.82 -10.46 27.08
C SER A 42 14.67 -10.73 25.84
N PHE A 43 14.03 -10.94 24.68
CA PHE A 43 14.70 -11.09 23.39
C PHE A 43 14.85 -9.77 22.61
N GLY A 44 14.40 -8.63 23.18
CA GLY A 44 14.39 -7.34 22.47
C GLY A 44 13.45 -7.29 21.27
N LEU A 45 12.45 -8.19 21.23
CA LEU A 45 11.45 -8.27 20.16
C LEU A 45 10.31 -7.28 20.43
N PRO A 46 9.75 -6.66 19.37
CA PRO A 46 8.66 -5.70 19.52
C PRO A 46 7.41 -6.36 20.09
N THR A 47 6.74 -5.69 21.02
CA THR A 47 5.43 -6.09 21.55
C THR A 47 4.35 -5.84 20.51
N GLN A 48 4.28 -6.72 19.50
CA GLN A 48 3.20 -6.67 18.51
C GLN A 48 1.85 -7.00 19.16
N ALA A 49 0.78 -6.42 18.61
CA ALA A 49 -0.59 -6.67 19.02
C ALA A 49 -0.88 -8.18 19.07
N VAL A 50 -1.42 -8.61 20.22
CA VAL A 50 -1.93 -9.94 20.62
C VAL A 50 -2.21 -10.93 19.47
N TYR A 51 -1.16 -11.50 18.87
CA TYR A 51 -1.28 -12.71 18.06
C TYR A 51 -0.82 -13.90 18.91
N PRO A 52 -1.56 -15.02 18.94
CA PRO A 52 -1.23 -16.17 19.78
C PRO A 52 -0.03 -16.97 19.26
N TRP A 53 0.83 -16.42 18.40
CA TRP A 53 1.90 -17.16 17.72
C TRP A 53 2.95 -17.67 18.69
N LEU A 54 3.37 -16.86 19.66
CA LEU A 54 4.37 -17.28 20.65
C LEU A 54 3.77 -18.30 21.63
N GLN A 55 2.51 -18.12 22.02
CA GLN A 55 1.77 -19.10 22.81
C GLN A 55 1.58 -20.41 22.04
N ASN A 56 1.28 -20.35 20.74
CA ASN A 56 1.17 -21.51 19.87
C ASN A 56 2.51 -22.24 19.74
N ALA A 57 3.61 -21.51 19.57
CA ALA A 57 4.95 -22.08 19.56
C ALA A 57 5.30 -22.76 20.90
N GLY A 58 4.97 -22.14 22.03
CA GLY A 58 5.09 -22.74 23.36
C GLY A 58 4.29 -24.02 23.51
N MET A 59 3.01 -24.00 23.11
CA MET A 59 2.12 -25.17 23.14
C MET A 59 2.66 -26.33 22.29
N LEU A 60 3.07 -26.05 21.05
CA LEU A 60 3.64 -27.04 20.16
C LEU A 60 4.95 -27.61 20.70
N LEU A 61 5.80 -26.77 21.31
CA LEU A 61 7.07 -27.21 21.89
C LEU A 61 6.87 -28.10 23.12
N VAL A 62 5.81 -27.88 23.92
CA VAL A 62 5.37 -28.84 24.96
C VAL A 62 4.99 -30.17 24.34
N GLY A 63 4.14 -30.17 23.31
CA GLY A 63 3.72 -31.39 22.61
C GLY A 63 4.90 -32.18 22.02
N ILE A 64 5.80 -31.49 21.33
CA ILE A 64 7.01 -32.10 20.75
C ILE A 64 7.94 -32.66 21.83
N SER A 65 8.07 -31.99 22.97
CA SER A 65 8.91 -32.46 24.08
C SER A 65 8.36 -33.74 24.72
N LEU A 66 7.03 -33.90 24.80
CA LEU A 66 6.42 -35.17 25.19
C LEU A 66 6.75 -36.29 24.18
N PHE A 67 6.76 -35.96 22.89
CA PHE A 67 7.19 -36.90 21.87
C PHE A 67 8.69 -37.22 21.95
N TYR A 68 9.56 -36.43 22.58
CA TYR A 68 10.95 -36.86 22.78
C TYR A 68 11.12 -37.94 23.86
N ALA A 69 10.16 -38.10 24.78
CA ALA A 69 10.29 -39.00 25.93
C ALA A 69 10.54 -40.48 25.56
N PRO A 70 9.88 -41.10 24.55
CA PRO A 70 10.18 -42.48 24.16
C PRO A 70 11.65 -42.72 23.76
N ALA A 71 12.30 -41.75 23.10
CA ALA A 71 13.72 -41.83 22.77
C ALA A 71 14.60 -41.71 24.04
N GLY A 72 14.16 -40.90 25.01
CA GLY A 72 14.79 -40.78 26.32
C GLY A 72 14.62 -42.00 27.24
N ILE A 73 13.60 -42.82 27.00
CA ILE A 73 13.33 -44.05 27.77
C ILE A 73 14.04 -45.25 27.14
N CYS A 74 13.89 -45.47 25.83
CA CYS A 74 14.54 -46.59 25.14
C CYS A 74 14.79 -46.28 23.65
N ALA A 75 15.88 -45.57 23.36
CA ALA A 75 16.31 -45.20 22.01
C ALA A 75 16.50 -46.41 21.07
N THR A 76 17.00 -47.54 21.59
CA THR A 76 17.32 -48.73 20.80
C THR A 76 16.10 -49.52 20.33
N ARG A 77 14.93 -49.33 20.96
CA ARG A 77 13.68 -50.00 20.56
C ARG A 77 13.10 -49.40 19.27
N TYR A 78 13.33 -48.10 19.05
CA TYR A 78 12.80 -47.37 17.89
C TYR A 78 13.92 -46.51 17.27
N PRO A 79 14.90 -47.11 16.57
CA PRO A 79 16.10 -46.41 16.12
C PRO A 79 15.79 -45.28 15.12
N VAL A 80 14.82 -45.48 14.22
CA VAL A 80 14.35 -44.42 13.31
C VAL A 80 13.82 -43.23 14.09
N TYR A 81 13.02 -43.48 15.13
CA TYR A 81 12.45 -42.44 15.98
C TYR A 81 13.54 -41.65 16.72
N ALA A 82 14.53 -42.34 17.29
CA ALA A 82 15.66 -41.70 17.96
C ALA A 82 16.46 -40.80 17.00
N TRP A 83 16.66 -41.24 15.75
CA TRP A 83 17.29 -40.41 14.71
C TRP A 83 16.43 -39.23 14.26
N LEU A 84 15.10 -39.36 14.23
CA LEU A 84 14.20 -38.23 13.96
C LEU A 84 14.31 -37.15 15.05
N CYS A 85 14.48 -37.55 16.32
CA CYS A 85 14.74 -36.59 17.41
C CYS A 85 16.09 -35.86 17.26
N VAL A 86 17.10 -36.48 16.63
CA VAL A 86 18.37 -35.82 16.29
C VAL A 86 18.17 -34.89 15.09
N LEU A 87 17.50 -35.37 14.04
CA LEU A 87 17.25 -34.61 12.82
C LEU A 87 16.41 -33.34 13.09
N SER A 88 15.43 -33.41 14.00
CA SER A 88 14.63 -32.23 14.36
C SER A 88 15.48 -31.09 14.94
N ARG A 89 16.57 -31.41 15.65
CA ARG A 89 17.52 -30.40 16.14
C ARG A 89 18.34 -29.77 15.01
N LEU A 90 18.71 -30.55 14.00
CA LEU A 90 19.36 -30.01 12.79
C LEU A 90 18.42 -29.07 12.02
N ILE A 91 17.15 -29.47 11.84
CA ILE A 91 16.16 -28.64 11.17
C ILE A 91 15.98 -27.31 11.91
N ALA A 92 15.87 -27.35 13.24
CA ALA A 92 15.79 -26.15 14.07
C ALA A 92 17.04 -25.27 13.92
N ALA A 93 18.24 -25.85 13.97
CA ALA A 93 19.48 -25.11 13.76
C ALA A 93 19.54 -24.42 12.38
N VAL A 94 19.16 -25.11 11.31
CA VAL A 94 19.08 -24.52 9.96
C VAL A 94 18.05 -23.39 9.90
N PHE A 95 16.91 -23.57 10.55
CA PHE A 95 15.87 -22.54 10.65
C PHE A 95 16.38 -21.29 11.38
N TRP A 96 17.14 -21.45 12.46
CA TRP A 96 17.73 -20.32 13.17
C TRP A 96 18.79 -19.59 12.33
N VAL A 97 19.60 -20.30 11.53
CA VAL A 97 20.52 -19.66 10.56
C VAL A 97 19.75 -18.82 9.56
N TYR A 98 18.64 -19.33 9.01
CA TYR A 98 17.79 -18.58 8.09
C TYR A 98 17.23 -17.31 8.76
N LEU A 99 16.71 -17.40 9.99
CA LEU A 99 16.17 -16.23 10.70
C LEU A 99 17.25 -15.22 11.07
N ILE A 100 18.46 -15.64 11.42
CA ILE A 100 19.58 -14.71 11.65
C ILE A 100 19.91 -13.91 10.38
N GLN A 101 19.76 -14.51 9.20
CA GLN A 101 20.05 -13.87 7.92
C GLN A 101 18.89 -13.00 7.38
N THR A 102 17.65 -13.29 7.77
CA THR A 102 16.45 -12.68 7.17
C THR A 102 15.64 -11.79 8.12
N SER A 103 15.80 -11.94 9.44
CA SER A 103 15.10 -11.12 10.42
C SER A 103 15.86 -9.83 10.73
N GLY A 104 15.14 -8.82 11.22
CA GLY A 104 15.73 -7.59 11.76
C GLY A 104 16.33 -7.75 13.18
N TYR A 105 16.35 -8.96 13.75
CA TYR A 105 16.74 -9.21 15.14
C TYR A 105 17.70 -10.41 15.28
N PRO A 106 18.87 -10.38 14.61
CA PRO A 106 19.78 -11.53 14.56
C PRO A 106 20.25 -12.00 15.95
N ASP A 107 20.46 -11.06 16.88
CA ASP A 107 20.95 -11.38 18.23
C ASP A 107 19.94 -12.17 19.07
N ALA A 108 18.64 -12.01 18.82
CA ALA A 108 17.59 -12.76 19.50
C ALA A 108 17.66 -14.27 19.20
N PHE A 109 18.14 -14.64 18.00
CA PHE A 109 18.10 -16.02 17.50
C PHE A 109 19.43 -16.79 17.66
N ARG A 110 20.55 -16.09 17.91
CA ARG A 110 21.86 -16.73 18.13
C ARG A 110 21.87 -17.72 19.31
N PRO A 111 21.29 -17.43 20.48
CA PRO A 111 21.25 -18.40 21.59
C PRO A 111 20.48 -19.67 21.25
N LEU A 112 19.40 -19.56 20.47
CA LEU A 112 18.59 -20.69 20.03
C LEU A 112 19.37 -21.58 19.05
N LEU A 113 20.09 -20.97 18.10
CA LEU A 113 21.02 -21.68 17.21
C LEU A 113 22.07 -22.47 18.01
N TYR A 114 22.71 -21.85 19.00
CA TYR A 114 23.73 -22.53 19.79
C TYR A 114 23.16 -23.69 20.60
N SER A 115 21.96 -23.53 21.17
CA SER A 115 21.29 -24.58 21.92
C SER A 115 20.94 -25.79 21.04
N ASP A 116 20.23 -25.58 19.93
CA ASP A 116 19.81 -26.67 19.04
C ASP A 116 21.00 -27.28 18.27
N GLY A 117 21.96 -26.46 17.86
CA GLY A 117 23.20 -26.91 17.21
C GLY A 117 24.05 -27.78 18.13
N ALA A 118 24.24 -27.38 19.38
CA ALA A 118 24.96 -28.21 20.36
C ALA A 118 24.21 -29.52 20.64
N MET A 119 22.89 -29.47 20.81
CA MET A 119 22.07 -30.66 21.02
C MET A 119 22.11 -31.61 19.82
N PHE A 120 22.10 -31.10 18.58
CA PHE A 120 22.27 -31.92 17.39
C PHE A 120 23.60 -32.68 17.39
N LEU A 121 24.72 -31.99 17.65
CA LEU A 121 26.05 -32.60 17.67
C LEU A 121 26.18 -33.65 18.80
N ILE A 122 25.72 -33.31 20.00
CA ILE A 122 25.80 -34.19 21.17
C ILE A 122 24.91 -35.42 20.97
N LEU A 123 23.62 -35.23 20.68
CA LEU A 123 22.69 -36.34 20.50
C LEU A 123 23.07 -37.19 19.28
N GLY A 124 23.46 -36.57 18.17
CA GLY A 124 23.90 -37.27 16.96
C GLY A 124 25.16 -38.09 17.20
N GLY A 125 26.18 -37.51 17.85
CA GLY A 125 27.42 -38.22 18.17
C GLY A 125 27.21 -39.40 19.12
N LEU A 126 26.45 -39.19 20.21
CA LEU A 126 26.14 -40.23 21.20
C LEU A 126 25.31 -41.37 20.58
N LEU A 127 24.30 -41.03 19.76
CA LEU A 127 23.46 -42.03 19.10
C LEU A 127 24.26 -42.80 18.04
N TYR A 128 25.11 -42.13 17.27
CA TYR A 128 25.96 -42.77 16.25
C TYR A 128 26.97 -43.76 16.88
N ALA A 129 27.61 -43.36 17.98
CA ALA A 129 28.54 -44.20 18.73
C ALA A 129 27.84 -45.36 19.45
N GLY A 130 26.59 -45.15 19.87
CA GLY A 130 25.80 -46.12 20.61
C GLY A 130 25.05 -47.16 19.75
N MET A 131 24.71 -46.81 18.51
CA MET A 131 23.90 -47.64 17.61
C MET A 131 24.74 -48.57 16.74
N PRO A 132 24.26 -49.81 16.49
CA PRO A 132 24.92 -50.72 15.57
C PRO A 132 24.84 -50.20 14.11
N PRO A 133 25.79 -50.58 13.23
CA PRO A 133 25.88 -50.03 11.87
C PRO A 133 24.60 -50.12 11.03
N GLU A 134 23.82 -51.18 11.18
CA GLU A 134 22.54 -51.41 10.50
C GLU A 134 21.41 -50.48 10.96
N GLN A 135 21.56 -49.82 12.11
CA GLN A 135 20.60 -48.85 12.67
C GLN A 135 21.11 -47.40 12.59
N ARG A 136 22.17 -47.14 11.82
CA ARG A 136 22.68 -45.80 11.56
C ARG A 136 21.88 -45.12 10.43
N PRO A 137 21.97 -43.78 10.29
CA PRO A 137 21.09 -43.03 9.38
C PRO A 137 21.14 -43.53 7.93
N TRP A 138 22.33 -43.83 7.42
CA TRP A 138 22.49 -44.26 6.03
C TRP A 138 21.83 -45.62 5.73
N SER A 139 22.04 -46.62 6.60
CA SER A 139 21.45 -47.95 6.46
C SER A 139 19.94 -47.92 6.62
N LEU A 140 19.43 -47.13 7.59
CA LEU A 140 18.00 -46.89 7.76
C LEU A 140 17.39 -46.18 6.55
N LEU A 141 18.06 -45.17 6.00
CA LEU A 141 17.59 -44.43 4.82
C LEU A 141 17.54 -45.32 3.57
N CYS A 142 18.59 -46.10 3.31
CA CYS A 142 18.61 -47.07 2.21
C CYS A 142 17.51 -48.12 2.34
N SER A 143 17.32 -48.70 3.53
CA SER A 143 16.24 -49.69 3.75
C SER A 143 14.84 -49.08 3.65
N GLY A 144 14.66 -47.86 4.16
CA GLY A 144 13.43 -47.08 4.06
C GLY A 144 13.07 -46.73 2.63
N LEU A 145 14.02 -46.22 1.84
CA LEU A 145 13.82 -45.90 0.43
C LEU A 145 13.50 -47.15 -0.41
N CYS A 146 14.20 -48.25 -0.18
CA CYS A 146 13.88 -49.53 -0.83
C CYS A 146 12.47 -50.02 -0.48
N THR A 147 12.05 -49.85 0.77
CA THR A 147 10.70 -50.24 1.23
C THR A 147 9.63 -49.31 0.66
N LEU A 148 9.87 -47.99 0.66
CA LEU A 148 9.01 -46.99 0.04
C LEU A 148 8.85 -47.27 -1.45
N TRP A 149 9.94 -47.55 -2.17
CA TRP A 149 9.90 -47.91 -3.58
C TRP A 149 9.06 -49.16 -3.82
N ARG A 150 9.20 -50.20 -2.99
CA ARG A 150 8.35 -51.41 -3.08
C ARG A 150 6.88 -51.09 -2.81
N CYS A 151 6.58 -50.26 -1.82
CA CYS A 151 5.21 -49.82 -1.51
C CYS A 151 4.60 -48.98 -2.64
N VAL A 152 5.36 -48.04 -3.21
CA VAL A 152 4.97 -47.21 -4.36
C VAL A 152 4.73 -48.11 -5.57
N ALA A 153 5.66 -49.01 -5.89
CA ALA A 153 5.53 -49.97 -6.98
C ALA A 153 4.30 -50.88 -6.81
N HIS A 154 3.98 -51.31 -5.58
CA HIS A 154 2.75 -52.03 -5.27
C HIS A 154 1.49 -51.16 -5.42
N GLY A 155 1.56 -49.88 -5.06
CA GLY A 155 0.50 -48.89 -5.27
C GLY A 155 0.13 -48.70 -6.74
N PHE A 156 1.10 -48.90 -7.64
CA PHE A 156 0.93 -48.85 -9.10
C PHE A 156 0.59 -50.20 -9.75
N SER A 157 0.11 -51.19 -8.99
CA SER A 157 -0.32 -52.50 -9.52
C SER A 157 -1.84 -52.74 -9.42
N GLY A 158 -2.40 -53.50 -10.37
CA GLY A 158 -3.82 -53.93 -10.35
C GLY A 158 -4.86 -52.80 -10.28
N ALA A 159 -5.90 -52.98 -9.47
CA ALA A 159 -6.97 -51.99 -9.27
C ALA A 159 -6.50 -50.71 -8.56
N ARG A 160 -5.44 -50.78 -7.75
CA ARG A 160 -4.85 -49.64 -7.02
C ARG A 160 -4.15 -48.67 -7.97
N ARG A 161 -3.57 -49.18 -9.08
CA ARG A 161 -3.03 -48.35 -10.17
C ARG A 161 -4.08 -47.42 -10.76
N LYS A 162 -5.30 -47.92 -11.00
CA LYS A 162 -6.39 -47.12 -11.58
C LYS A 162 -6.80 -46.00 -10.61
N ALA A 163 -6.95 -46.32 -9.33
CA ALA A 163 -7.25 -45.32 -8.30
C ALA A 163 -6.13 -44.28 -8.16
N ALA A 164 -4.86 -44.70 -8.15
CA ALA A 164 -3.72 -43.79 -8.09
C ALA A 164 -3.66 -42.85 -9.30
N ILE A 165 -3.90 -43.37 -10.52
CA ILE A 165 -3.98 -42.54 -11.73
C ILE A 165 -5.13 -41.53 -11.62
N VAL A 166 -6.32 -41.95 -11.18
CA VAL A 166 -7.46 -41.03 -11.00
C VAL A 166 -7.13 -39.95 -9.97
N ILE A 167 -6.54 -40.30 -8.83
CA ILE A 167 -6.13 -39.33 -7.81
C ILE A 167 -5.14 -38.32 -8.39
N VAL A 168 -4.11 -38.79 -9.11
CA VAL A 168 -3.12 -37.91 -9.74
C VAL A 168 -3.78 -36.98 -10.76
N LEU A 169 -4.68 -37.49 -11.59
CA LEU A 169 -5.41 -36.68 -12.56
C LEU A 169 -6.31 -35.64 -11.89
N VAL A 170 -7.01 -36.00 -10.81
CA VAL A 170 -7.84 -35.06 -10.03
C VAL A 170 -6.97 -34.00 -9.37
N LEU A 171 -5.86 -34.37 -8.74
CA LEU A 171 -4.94 -33.41 -8.12
C LEU A 171 -4.30 -32.49 -9.18
N ALA A 172 -3.93 -33.03 -10.34
CA ALA A 172 -3.42 -32.24 -11.45
C ALA A 172 -4.48 -31.27 -12.00
N PHE A 173 -5.74 -31.72 -12.15
CA PHE A 173 -6.85 -30.88 -12.57
C PHE A 173 -7.11 -29.76 -11.56
N VAL A 174 -7.26 -30.08 -10.28
CA VAL A 174 -7.44 -29.08 -9.21
C VAL A 174 -6.27 -28.11 -9.16
N GLY A 175 -5.03 -28.61 -9.27
CA GLY A 175 -3.83 -27.79 -9.32
C GLY A 175 -3.79 -26.84 -10.52
N TYR A 176 -4.15 -27.33 -11.71
CA TYR A 176 -4.24 -26.54 -12.93
C TYR A 176 -5.33 -25.47 -12.85
N GLU A 177 -6.52 -25.82 -12.36
CA GLU A 177 -7.62 -24.88 -12.19
C GLU A 177 -7.31 -23.82 -11.12
N THR A 178 -6.70 -24.24 -10.00
CA THR A 178 -6.26 -23.31 -8.95
C THR A 178 -5.20 -22.34 -9.49
N TRP A 179 -4.20 -22.84 -10.23
CA TRP A 179 -3.21 -21.99 -10.87
C TRP A 179 -3.86 -21.04 -11.88
N THR A 180 -4.74 -21.55 -12.73
CA THR A 180 -5.40 -20.76 -13.78
C THR A 180 -6.28 -19.66 -13.23
N ASN A 181 -7.04 -19.93 -12.17
CA ASN A 181 -8.02 -18.99 -11.62
C ASN A 181 -7.46 -18.09 -10.51
N LEU A 182 -6.31 -18.40 -9.88
CA LEU A 182 -5.75 -17.60 -8.78
C LEU A 182 -4.31 -17.10 -8.99
N PHE A 183 -3.49 -17.76 -9.80
CA PHE A 183 -2.03 -17.50 -9.83
C PHE A 183 -1.47 -17.18 -11.21
N ARG A 184 -2.19 -17.51 -12.29
CA ARG A 184 -1.74 -17.30 -13.67
C ARG A 184 -1.68 -15.80 -14.00
N GLU A 185 -0.48 -15.26 -14.10
CA GLU A 185 -0.27 -13.90 -14.57
C GLU A 185 -0.43 -13.81 -16.10
N VAL A 186 -1.24 -12.84 -16.54
CA VAL A 186 -1.38 -12.49 -17.95
C VAL A 186 -0.69 -11.14 -18.15
N PRO A 187 0.28 -11.03 -19.08
CA PRO A 187 0.96 -9.78 -19.36
C PRO A 187 -0.02 -8.67 -19.74
N GLN A 188 0.29 -7.45 -19.32
CA GLN A 188 -0.48 -6.29 -19.73
C GLN A 188 -0.36 -6.11 -21.26
N PRO A 189 -1.48 -5.86 -21.97
CA PRO A 189 -1.44 -5.49 -23.38
C PRO A 189 -0.63 -4.21 -23.59
N ALA A 190 0.05 -4.12 -24.73
CA ALA A 190 0.75 -2.90 -25.11
C ALA A 190 -0.26 -1.75 -25.36
N LEU A 191 0.00 -0.59 -24.79
CA LEU A 191 -0.78 0.64 -24.99
C LEU A 191 -0.09 1.56 -26.00
N GLN A 192 -0.87 2.21 -26.85
CA GLN A 192 -0.40 2.82 -28.10
C GLN A 192 0.40 4.11 -27.88
N SER A 193 0.09 4.86 -26.81
CA SER A 193 0.74 6.13 -26.49
C SER A 193 1.09 6.25 -25.01
N ASP A 194 2.01 7.16 -24.68
CA ASP A 194 2.39 7.39 -23.28
C ASP A 194 1.26 8.00 -22.45
N VAL A 195 0.38 8.77 -23.10
CA VAL A 195 -0.84 9.30 -22.46
C VAL A 195 -1.80 8.17 -22.11
N GLU A 196 -2.05 7.25 -23.06
CA GLU A 196 -2.91 6.08 -22.81
C GLU A 196 -2.29 5.17 -21.74
N HIS A 197 -0.98 4.98 -21.78
CA HIS A 197 -0.21 4.26 -20.78
C HIS A 197 -0.34 4.89 -19.40
N PHE A 198 -0.14 6.20 -19.27
CA PHE A 198 -0.34 6.93 -18.03
C PHE A 198 -1.74 6.73 -17.46
N LYS A 199 -2.78 6.74 -18.32
CA LYS A 199 -4.18 6.61 -17.90
C LYS A 199 -4.57 5.19 -17.48
N TYR A 200 -4.08 4.16 -18.16
CA TYR A 200 -4.64 2.79 -18.07
C TYR A 200 -3.63 1.67 -17.83
N ALA A 201 -2.33 1.94 -17.77
CA ALA A 201 -1.33 0.92 -17.44
C ALA A 201 -1.31 0.61 -15.94
N ALA A 202 -1.11 -0.66 -15.62
CA ALA A 202 -0.84 -1.14 -14.27
C ALA A 202 0.56 -0.67 -13.85
N ILE A 203 0.68 -0.18 -12.60
CA ILE A 203 1.99 0.17 -12.01
C ILE A 203 2.53 -0.95 -11.13
N GLY A 204 1.66 -1.86 -10.75
CA GLY A 204 1.99 -3.14 -10.16
C GLY A 204 1.68 -3.23 -8.67
N LEU A 205 0.41 -3.38 -8.30
CA LEU A 205 0.00 -3.45 -6.90
C LEU A 205 -0.01 -4.88 -6.34
N GLY A 206 0.15 -4.99 -5.02
CA GLY A 206 -0.06 -6.24 -4.29
C GLY A 206 -1.51 -6.73 -4.37
N PRO A 207 -1.79 -8.01 -4.08
CA PRO A 207 -3.15 -8.56 -4.13
C PRO A 207 -4.15 -7.82 -3.22
N ASP A 208 -3.71 -7.38 -2.04
CA ASP A 208 -4.56 -6.69 -1.07
C ASP A 208 -4.99 -5.27 -1.50
N ALA A 209 -4.36 -4.71 -2.54
CA ALA A 209 -4.62 -3.38 -3.07
C ALA A 209 -5.34 -3.40 -4.43
N ARG A 210 -5.81 -4.57 -4.85
CA ARG A 210 -6.55 -4.77 -6.10
C ARG A 210 -7.97 -5.21 -5.81
N ILE A 211 -8.92 -4.77 -6.63
CA ILE A 211 -10.32 -5.18 -6.51
C ILE A 211 -10.64 -6.10 -7.70
N PRO A 212 -11.25 -7.28 -7.52
CA PRO A 212 -11.66 -8.10 -8.67
C PRO A 212 -12.59 -7.30 -9.59
N LEU A 213 -12.33 -7.34 -10.90
CA LEU A 213 -12.99 -6.48 -11.89
C LEU A 213 -14.51 -6.61 -11.83
N TYR A 214 -15.02 -7.84 -11.77
CA TYR A 214 -16.46 -8.07 -11.74
C TYR A 214 -17.11 -7.62 -10.44
N VAL A 215 -16.38 -7.70 -9.31
CA VAL A 215 -16.85 -7.13 -8.05
C VAL A 215 -16.93 -5.61 -8.20
N PHE A 216 -15.84 -4.96 -8.61
CA PHE A 216 -15.80 -3.52 -8.86
C PHE A 216 -16.92 -3.07 -9.80
N ALA A 217 -17.17 -3.76 -10.91
CA ALA A 217 -18.20 -3.36 -11.85
C ALA A 217 -19.63 -3.34 -11.25
N VAL A 218 -19.96 -4.29 -10.36
CA VAL A 218 -21.33 -4.44 -9.85
C VAL A 218 -21.61 -3.67 -8.56
N LEU A 219 -20.59 -3.24 -7.81
CA LEU A 219 -20.77 -2.59 -6.51
C LEU A 219 -21.68 -1.34 -6.55
N PRO A 220 -21.61 -0.44 -7.55
CA PRO A 220 -22.51 0.71 -7.62
C PRO A 220 -23.98 0.32 -7.72
N GLN A 221 -24.29 -0.82 -8.34
CA GLN A 221 -25.65 -1.36 -8.42
C GLN A 221 -26.04 -2.07 -7.10
N VAL A 222 -25.16 -2.94 -6.59
CA VAL A 222 -25.41 -3.75 -5.39
C VAL A 222 -25.63 -2.88 -4.15
N CYS A 223 -24.92 -1.75 -4.07
CA CYS A 223 -24.94 -0.84 -2.93
C CYS A 223 -25.44 0.56 -3.30
N ALA A 224 -26.32 0.67 -4.30
CA ALA A 224 -26.86 1.94 -4.80
C ALA A 224 -27.40 2.86 -3.68
N GLN A 225 -28.02 2.28 -2.65
CA GLN A 225 -28.56 2.99 -1.48
C GLN A 225 -27.50 3.71 -0.62
N ARG A 226 -26.22 3.39 -0.80
CA ARG A 226 -25.09 3.97 -0.05
C ARG A 226 -24.32 5.04 -0.83
N MET A 227 -24.73 5.33 -2.07
CA MET A 227 -24.02 6.30 -2.92
C MET A 227 -24.18 7.73 -2.36
N PRO A 228 -23.10 8.53 -2.27
CA PRO A 228 -23.13 9.84 -1.61
C PRO A 228 -23.81 10.97 -2.40
N ARG A 229 -24.22 10.73 -3.66
CA ARG A 229 -25.02 11.67 -4.48
C ARG A 229 -26.18 10.95 -5.15
N MET A 230 -27.19 11.69 -5.61
CA MET A 230 -28.24 11.17 -6.52
C MET A 230 -27.64 10.91 -7.91
N GLY A 231 -26.82 9.88 -8.03
CA GLY A 231 -26.15 9.47 -9.25
C GLY A 231 -25.87 7.97 -9.24
N THR A 232 -25.72 7.40 -10.42
CA THR A 232 -25.38 5.98 -10.60
C THR A 232 -23.93 5.87 -11.06
N GLY A 233 -23.18 4.94 -10.47
CA GLY A 233 -21.81 4.64 -10.92
C GLY A 233 -20.70 5.51 -10.32
N TRP A 234 -19.48 5.22 -10.74
CA TRP A 234 -18.25 5.69 -10.09
C TRP A 234 -18.01 7.20 -10.22
N GLN A 235 -18.58 7.88 -11.21
CA GLN A 235 -18.49 9.34 -11.39
C GLN A 235 -18.96 10.13 -10.15
N THR A 236 -19.82 9.53 -9.32
CA THR A 236 -20.28 10.07 -8.04
C THR A 236 -19.13 10.38 -7.06
N PHE A 237 -18.02 9.65 -7.16
CA PHE A 237 -16.79 9.88 -6.39
C PHE A 237 -15.73 10.67 -7.16
N GLY A 238 -16.07 11.25 -8.32
CA GLY A 238 -15.15 12.05 -9.12
C GLY A 238 -14.27 11.25 -10.10
N PHE A 239 -14.52 9.96 -10.28
CA PHE A 239 -13.86 9.18 -11.33
C PHE A 239 -14.19 9.74 -12.72
N ILE A 240 -13.18 9.82 -13.58
CA ILE A 240 -13.28 10.43 -14.91
C ILE A 240 -13.37 9.33 -15.96
N TYR A 241 -14.34 9.41 -16.85
CA TYR A 241 -14.47 8.49 -17.99
C TYR A 241 -14.24 9.25 -19.30
N GLU A 242 -13.71 8.55 -20.29
CA GLU A 242 -13.62 9.00 -21.67
C GLU A 242 -14.08 7.90 -22.62
N GLY A 243 -14.41 8.25 -23.86
CA GLY A 243 -14.90 7.29 -24.84
C GLY A 243 -13.86 6.22 -25.20
N GLY A 244 -14.31 4.99 -25.43
CA GLY A 244 -13.46 3.88 -25.86
C GLY A 244 -12.88 3.00 -24.74
N HIS A 245 -13.11 3.36 -23.47
CA HIS A 245 -12.63 2.61 -22.31
C HIS A 245 -13.78 2.21 -21.37
N ASP A 246 -13.65 1.05 -20.72
CA ASP A 246 -14.66 0.52 -19.79
C ASP A 246 -14.31 0.76 -18.31
N LEU A 247 -13.10 1.25 -18.04
CA LEU A 247 -12.66 1.73 -16.74
C LEU A 247 -12.46 3.25 -16.76
N PRO A 248 -12.63 3.92 -15.61
CA PRO A 248 -12.26 5.32 -15.51
C PRO A 248 -10.75 5.50 -15.63
N ILE A 249 -10.35 6.69 -16.08
CA ILE A 249 -8.95 7.13 -16.07
C ILE A 249 -8.38 6.95 -14.67
N GLY A 250 -7.22 6.32 -14.57
CA GLY A 250 -6.57 6.05 -13.29
C GLY A 250 -6.74 4.63 -12.78
N LEU A 251 -7.61 3.82 -13.39
CA LEU A 251 -7.79 2.42 -13.04
C LEU A 251 -7.33 1.52 -14.19
N ALA A 252 -6.36 0.67 -13.90
CA ALA A 252 -5.79 -0.29 -14.84
C ALA A 252 -6.36 -1.69 -14.66
N LYS A 253 -6.50 -2.43 -15.75
CA LYS A 253 -6.79 -3.87 -15.69
C LYS A 253 -5.50 -4.65 -15.44
N ARG A 254 -5.50 -5.51 -14.43
CA ARG A 254 -4.44 -6.49 -14.19
C ARG A 254 -5.04 -7.86 -13.98
N GLN A 255 -4.50 -8.89 -14.64
CA GLN A 255 -4.99 -10.26 -14.51
C GLN A 255 -3.90 -11.17 -13.92
N ILE A 256 -4.14 -11.61 -12.68
CA ILE A 256 -3.38 -12.67 -12.02
C ILE A 256 -4.43 -13.65 -11.48
N GLY A 257 -4.59 -14.78 -12.16
CA GLY A 257 -5.73 -15.66 -11.99
C GLY A 257 -6.99 -15.06 -12.63
N TYR A 258 -7.64 -14.17 -11.89
CA TYR A 258 -8.85 -13.45 -12.28
C TYR A 258 -8.56 -11.99 -12.67
N PRO A 259 -9.42 -11.35 -13.48
CA PRO A 259 -9.27 -9.95 -13.82
C PRO A 259 -9.53 -9.08 -12.59
N SER A 260 -8.66 -8.09 -12.36
CA SER A 260 -8.73 -7.14 -11.26
C SER A 260 -8.49 -5.71 -11.78
N VAL A 261 -8.98 -4.73 -11.02
CA VAL A 261 -8.66 -3.32 -11.19
C VAL A 261 -7.64 -2.90 -10.16
N GLU A 262 -6.66 -2.12 -10.58
CA GLU A 262 -5.68 -1.49 -9.70
C GLU A 262 -5.56 0.00 -10.01
N PRO A 263 -5.52 0.90 -9.00
CA PRO A 263 -5.25 2.30 -9.23
C PRO A 263 -3.81 2.53 -9.69
N ASN A 264 -3.63 3.47 -10.60
CA ASN A 264 -2.32 3.98 -11.04
C ASN A 264 -2.19 5.49 -10.77
N CYS A 265 -1.10 6.09 -11.24
CA CYS A 265 -0.79 7.51 -11.04
C CYS A 265 -1.92 8.45 -11.53
N ALA A 266 -2.59 8.12 -12.63
CA ALA A 266 -3.60 8.97 -13.24
C ALA A 266 -4.86 9.13 -12.37
N LEU A 267 -5.12 8.25 -11.40
CA LEU A 267 -6.27 8.38 -10.50
C LEU A 267 -6.20 9.71 -9.73
N CYS A 268 -5.04 10.00 -9.15
CA CYS A 268 -4.82 11.20 -8.34
C CYS A 268 -4.33 12.40 -9.18
N HIS A 269 -3.79 12.13 -10.36
CA HIS A 269 -3.12 13.11 -11.21
C HIS A 269 -3.79 13.25 -12.59
N THR A 270 -5.12 13.16 -12.63
CA THR A 270 -5.91 13.59 -13.78
C THR A 270 -7.03 14.51 -13.29
N GLY A 271 -6.96 15.76 -13.72
CA GLY A 271 -8.00 16.75 -13.46
C GLY A 271 -9.04 16.78 -14.57
N GLN A 272 -10.09 17.57 -14.37
CA GLN A 272 -11.01 17.93 -15.46
C GLN A 272 -11.60 19.31 -15.20
N TYR A 273 -12.01 19.97 -16.28
CA TYR A 273 -12.75 21.24 -16.20
C TYR A 273 -13.88 21.29 -17.24
N ARG A 274 -14.81 22.21 -17.04
CA ARG A 274 -15.88 22.59 -17.94
C ARG A 274 -15.91 24.10 -18.09
N LYS A 275 -16.18 24.59 -19.29
CA LYS A 275 -16.29 26.04 -19.54
C LYS A 275 -17.62 26.60 -19.04
N SER A 276 -18.65 25.78 -19.04
CA SER A 276 -19.97 26.06 -18.47
C SER A 276 -20.56 24.79 -17.84
N ALA A 277 -21.64 24.96 -17.06
CA ALA A 277 -22.30 23.83 -16.41
C ALA A 277 -22.94 22.82 -17.38
N ASP A 278 -23.15 23.22 -18.65
CA ASP A 278 -23.79 22.39 -19.68
C ASP A 278 -22.78 21.70 -20.60
N ASP A 279 -21.49 22.06 -20.51
CA ASP A 279 -20.45 21.47 -21.35
C ASP A 279 -20.04 20.07 -20.89
N VAL A 280 -19.47 19.30 -21.81
CA VAL A 280 -18.81 18.03 -21.49
C VAL A 280 -17.50 18.31 -20.73
N PRO A 281 -17.20 17.60 -19.63
CA PRO A 281 -15.90 17.70 -18.95
C PRO A 281 -14.75 17.40 -19.89
N VAL A 282 -13.67 18.18 -19.78
CA VAL A 282 -12.42 17.98 -20.49
C VAL A 282 -11.41 17.38 -19.52
N PRO A 283 -11.06 16.08 -19.63
CA PRO A 283 -9.99 15.48 -18.86
C PRO A 283 -8.64 16.10 -19.20
N VAL A 284 -7.83 16.35 -18.18
CA VAL A 284 -6.47 16.87 -18.32
C VAL A 284 -5.52 15.92 -17.58
N PRO A 285 -4.79 15.06 -18.31
CA PRO A 285 -3.74 14.24 -17.73
C PRO A 285 -2.71 15.10 -17.00
N THR A 286 -2.15 14.58 -15.91
CA THR A 286 -1.12 15.21 -15.06
C THR A 286 -1.55 16.42 -14.24
N ALA A 287 -2.80 16.89 -14.39
CA ALA A 287 -3.42 17.90 -13.54
C ALA A 287 -3.88 17.32 -12.19
N PRO A 288 -4.04 18.15 -11.13
CA PRO A 288 -4.70 17.76 -9.89
C PRO A 288 -6.08 17.14 -10.11
N ALA A 289 -6.36 15.98 -9.52
CA ALA A 289 -7.70 15.37 -9.53
C ALA A 289 -8.67 16.07 -8.56
N ALA A 290 -8.95 17.35 -8.78
CA ALA A 290 -9.70 18.23 -7.86
C ALA A 290 -11.12 17.75 -7.49
N LEU A 291 -11.69 16.81 -8.25
CA LEU A 291 -13.02 16.24 -8.02
C LEU A 291 -13.00 14.85 -7.38
N LEU A 292 -11.85 14.18 -7.30
CA LEU A 292 -11.76 12.82 -6.75
C LEU A 292 -12.01 12.84 -5.24
N ASP A 293 -13.03 12.11 -4.79
CA ASP A 293 -13.37 11.95 -3.38
C ASP A 293 -12.99 10.54 -2.90
N LEU A 294 -11.68 10.37 -2.66
CA LEU A 294 -11.10 9.06 -2.38
C LEU A 294 -11.57 8.49 -1.04
N GLU A 295 -11.70 9.33 -0.02
CA GLU A 295 -12.20 8.94 1.30
C GLU A 295 -13.66 8.45 1.21
N SER A 296 -14.54 9.18 0.52
CA SER A 296 -15.92 8.73 0.34
C SER A 296 -16.02 7.43 -0.45
N PHE A 297 -15.16 7.25 -1.47
CA PHE A 297 -15.08 5.99 -2.23
C PHE A 297 -14.66 4.82 -1.33
N GLN A 298 -13.62 5.00 -0.51
CA GLN A 298 -13.16 3.97 0.44
C GLN A 298 -14.28 3.56 1.41
N TRP A 299 -14.92 4.53 2.04
CA TRP A 299 -16.00 4.24 3.01
C TRP A 299 -17.23 3.63 2.35
N PHE A 300 -17.55 3.98 1.11
CA PHE A 300 -18.58 3.26 0.34
C PHE A 300 -18.27 1.76 0.20
N LEU A 301 -17.02 1.41 -0.15
CA LEU A 301 -16.62 0.00 -0.28
C LEU A 301 -16.75 -0.74 1.05
N TYR A 302 -16.31 -0.12 2.14
CA TYR A 302 -16.36 -0.71 3.49
C TYR A 302 -17.80 -0.92 3.96
N ASP A 303 -18.63 0.12 3.85
CA ASP A 303 -20.04 0.06 4.25
C ASP A 303 -20.82 -0.96 3.41
N CYS A 304 -20.48 -1.08 2.12
CA CYS A 304 -21.05 -2.10 1.25
C CYS A 304 -20.65 -3.52 1.71
N ALA A 305 -19.36 -3.73 2.03
CA ALA A 305 -18.85 -5.01 2.52
C ALA A 305 -19.46 -5.45 3.87
N GLY A 306 -19.90 -4.48 4.69
CA GLY A 306 -20.58 -4.71 5.97
C GLY A 306 -22.01 -5.27 5.86
N ASP A 307 -22.60 -5.33 4.67
CA ASP A 307 -23.93 -5.94 4.47
C ASP A 307 -23.87 -7.47 4.70
N PRO A 308 -24.73 -8.04 5.57
CA PRO A 308 -24.79 -9.49 5.80
C PRO A 308 -24.92 -10.32 4.50
N ASP A 309 -25.64 -9.77 3.52
CA ASP A 309 -25.92 -10.42 2.23
C ASP A 309 -24.96 -9.96 1.12
N PHE A 310 -23.86 -9.27 1.44
CA PHE A 310 -22.90 -8.77 0.44
C PHE A 310 -22.49 -9.85 -0.58
N LYS A 311 -22.10 -11.03 -0.10
CA LYS A 311 -21.61 -12.12 -0.96
C LYS A 311 -22.67 -12.62 -1.94
N SER A 312 -23.91 -12.82 -1.48
CA SER A 312 -25.00 -13.29 -2.34
C SER A 312 -25.38 -12.22 -3.35
N LYS A 313 -25.60 -10.96 -2.91
CA LYS A 313 -25.95 -9.84 -3.80
C LYS A 313 -24.89 -9.58 -4.87
N VAL A 314 -23.61 -9.59 -4.49
CA VAL A 314 -22.50 -9.43 -5.45
C VAL A 314 -22.46 -10.59 -6.43
N MET A 315 -22.57 -11.83 -5.97
CA MET A 315 -22.59 -12.99 -6.88
C MET A 315 -23.79 -12.98 -7.82
N ASP A 316 -24.97 -12.60 -7.35
CA ASP A 316 -26.18 -12.50 -8.17
C ASP A 316 -26.03 -11.43 -9.24
N ALA A 317 -25.52 -10.26 -8.88
CA ALA A 317 -25.24 -9.19 -9.84
C ALA A 317 -24.15 -9.60 -10.86
N ILE A 318 -23.08 -10.28 -10.42
CA ILE A 318 -22.06 -10.80 -11.35
C ILE A 318 -22.68 -11.77 -12.36
N ASN A 319 -23.52 -12.72 -11.90
CA ASN A 319 -24.16 -13.68 -12.80
C ASN A 319 -25.17 -13.05 -13.79
N GLN A 320 -25.66 -11.83 -13.50
CA GLN A 320 -26.55 -11.10 -14.41
C GLN A 320 -25.80 -10.39 -15.55
N HIS A 321 -24.55 -9.98 -15.30
CA HIS A 321 -23.77 -9.16 -16.23
C HIS A 321 -22.61 -9.92 -16.90
N TYR A 322 -22.19 -11.06 -16.33
CA TYR A 322 -21.05 -11.83 -16.79
C TYR A 322 -21.38 -13.32 -16.89
N ASP A 323 -20.92 -13.95 -17.97
CA ASP A 323 -21.07 -15.39 -18.21
C ASP A 323 -19.81 -16.13 -17.71
N LEU A 324 -19.81 -16.49 -16.42
CA LEU A 324 -18.71 -17.22 -15.80
C LEU A 324 -18.81 -18.73 -16.07
N GLY A 325 -17.67 -19.34 -16.38
CA GLY A 325 -17.59 -20.80 -16.49
C GLY A 325 -17.94 -21.51 -15.16
N PRO A 326 -18.37 -22.80 -15.19
CA PRO A 326 -18.79 -23.50 -13.97
C PRO A 326 -17.73 -23.52 -12.86
N ILE A 327 -16.46 -23.69 -13.21
CA ILE A 327 -15.34 -23.70 -12.26
C ILE A 327 -15.02 -22.29 -11.76
N GLU A 328 -14.92 -21.31 -12.66
CA GLU A 328 -14.71 -19.89 -12.32
C GLU A 328 -15.77 -19.39 -11.33
N LYS A 329 -17.03 -19.76 -11.55
CA LYS A 329 -18.14 -19.44 -10.64
C LYS A 329 -17.94 -19.99 -9.23
N LEU A 330 -17.33 -21.17 -9.08
CA LEU A 330 -16.97 -21.72 -7.77
C LEU A 330 -15.86 -20.89 -7.11
N PHE A 331 -14.82 -20.50 -7.86
CA PHE A 331 -13.76 -19.62 -7.36
C PHE A 331 -14.32 -18.27 -6.91
N TYR A 332 -15.19 -17.64 -7.70
CA TYR A 332 -15.83 -16.38 -7.33
C TYR A 332 -16.68 -16.51 -6.07
N ARG A 333 -17.54 -17.54 -6.02
CA ARG A 333 -18.49 -17.74 -4.92
C ARG A 333 -17.80 -18.08 -3.59
N PHE A 334 -16.77 -18.93 -3.62
CA PHE A 334 -16.20 -19.50 -2.40
C PHE A 334 -14.86 -18.89 -1.99
N LEU A 335 -14.15 -18.23 -2.90
CA LEU A 335 -12.81 -17.68 -2.63
C LEU A 335 -12.74 -16.17 -2.90
N ILE A 336 -13.00 -15.72 -4.13
CA ILE A 336 -12.69 -14.34 -4.55
C ILE A 336 -13.63 -13.32 -3.88
N VAL A 337 -14.95 -13.51 -3.94
CA VAL A 337 -15.91 -12.56 -3.32
C VAL A 337 -15.79 -12.57 -1.78
N PRO A 338 -15.70 -13.74 -1.10
CA PRO A 338 -15.45 -13.76 0.34
C PRO A 338 -14.13 -13.10 0.75
N ALA A 339 -13.03 -13.35 0.03
CA ALA A 339 -11.75 -12.72 0.30
C ALA A 339 -11.81 -11.20 0.10
N THR A 340 -12.50 -10.74 -0.93
CA THR A 340 -12.71 -9.29 -1.18
C THR A 340 -13.50 -8.64 -0.04
N GLN A 341 -14.57 -9.28 0.43
CA GLN A 341 -15.32 -8.80 1.60
C GLN A 341 -14.42 -8.68 2.83
N GLN A 342 -13.63 -9.72 3.11
CA GLN A 342 -12.70 -9.72 4.25
C GLN A 342 -11.62 -8.63 4.12
N ALA A 343 -11.10 -8.39 2.92
CA ALA A 343 -10.13 -7.35 2.65
C ALA A 343 -10.72 -5.96 2.94
N PHE A 344 -11.94 -5.67 2.46
CA PHE A 344 -12.63 -4.41 2.76
C PHE A 344 -12.89 -4.22 4.25
N LEU A 345 -13.36 -5.25 4.96
CA LEU A 345 -13.60 -5.17 6.41
C LEU A 345 -12.30 -5.05 7.23
N LYS A 346 -11.18 -5.60 6.72
CA LYS A 346 -9.85 -5.41 7.32
C LYS A 346 -9.39 -3.97 7.14
N GLN A 347 -9.51 -3.43 5.92
CA GLN A 347 -9.16 -2.05 5.62
C GLN A 347 -10.03 -1.06 6.41
N GLU A 348 -11.33 -1.32 6.55
CA GLU A 348 -12.24 -0.52 7.38
C GLU A 348 -11.68 -0.29 8.80
N LYS A 349 -11.22 -1.36 9.45
CA LYS A 349 -10.61 -1.28 10.80
C LYS A 349 -9.30 -0.50 10.79
N GLN A 350 -8.49 -0.71 9.75
CA GLN A 350 -7.18 -0.08 9.60
C GLN A 350 -7.27 1.42 9.31
N TYR A 351 -8.35 1.86 8.63
CA TYR A 351 -8.60 3.26 8.28
C TYR A 351 -9.60 3.96 9.23
N ALA A 352 -10.04 3.30 10.30
CA ALA A 352 -11.00 3.87 11.26
C ALA A 352 -10.54 5.20 11.89
N TRP A 353 -9.23 5.47 11.93
CA TRP A 353 -8.66 6.75 12.38
C TRP A 353 -9.12 7.95 11.54
N GLN A 354 -9.48 7.76 10.26
CA GLN A 354 -10.00 8.83 9.40
C GLN A 354 -11.29 9.45 9.97
N LYS A 355 -12.15 8.63 10.60
CA LYS A 355 -13.40 9.10 11.25
C LYS A 355 -13.14 10.05 12.42
N LEU A 356 -11.91 10.12 12.92
CA LEU A 356 -11.47 11.00 14.01
C LEU A 356 -10.80 12.28 13.49
N ARG A 357 -10.76 12.50 12.18
CA ARG A 357 -10.18 13.68 11.53
C ARG A 357 -11.25 14.43 10.73
N PRO A 358 -11.01 15.70 10.39
CA PRO A 358 -11.84 16.40 9.41
C PRO A 358 -11.89 15.64 8.08
N LEU A 359 -13.06 15.63 7.45
CA LEU A 359 -13.26 14.98 6.15
C LEU A 359 -12.32 15.58 5.10
N GLN A 360 -11.69 14.71 4.33
CA GLN A 360 -10.75 15.06 3.27
C GLN A 360 -11.50 15.65 2.08
N GLY A 361 -12.63 15.08 1.69
CA GLY A 361 -13.43 15.58 0.58
C GLY A 361 -12.68 15.62 -0.77
N PRO A 362 -13.24 16.31 -1.78
CA PRO A 362 -12.80 16.16 -3.17
C PRO A 362 -11.46 16.82 -3.44
N GLY A 363 -10.56 16.12 -4.12
CA GLY A 363 -9.24 16.60 -4.54
C GLY A 363 -8.16 16.54 -3.48
N ARG A 364 -8.43 15.91 -2.33
CA ARG A 364 -7.49 15.84 -1.22
C ARG A 364 -7.31 14.42 -0.71
N THR A 365 -6.12 14.16 -0.16
CA THR A 365 -5.83 12.90 0.54
C THR A 365 -4.85 13.13 1.68
N ASP A 366 -4.94 12.30 2.74
CA ASP A 366 -3.87 12.18 3.73
C ASP A 366 -2.70 11.37 3.14
N THR A 367 -1.53 12.00 3.03
CA THR A 367 -0.40 11.42 2.28
C THR A 367 0.47 10.44 3.06
N PHE A 368 0.51 10.54 4.39
CA PHE A 368 1.50 9.79 5.17
C PHE A 368 0.95 9.04 6.37
N ASN A 369 -0.23 9.38 6.91
CA ASN A 369 -0.84 8.56 7.95
C ASN A 369 -1.15 7.13 7.47
N PRO A 370 -1.67 6.91 6.24
CA PRO A 370 -1.78 5.56 5.69
C PRO A 370 -0.43 4.84 5.71
N THR A 371 0.64 5.42 5.18
CA THR A 371 1.97 4.81 5.18
C THR A 371 2.51 4.52 6.59
N LYS A 372 2.39 5.48 7.52
CA LYS A 372 2.79 5.32 8.92
C LYS A 372 2.11 4.11 9.55
N MET A 373 0.78 4.03 9.46
CA MET A 373 0.00 3.04 10.20
C MET A 373 -0.08 1.71 9.46
N ALA A 374 -0.32 1.73 8.14
CA ALA A 374 -0.52 0.54 7.32
C ALA A 374 0.77 -0.21 7.00
N ILE A 375 1.85 0.53 6.72
CA ILE A 375 3.08 -0.03 6.16
C ILE A 375 4.13 -0.16 7.26
N PHE A 376 4.33 0.91 8.03
CA PHE A 376 5.36 0.94 9.08
C PHE A 376 4.85 0.57 10.48
N GLY A 377 3.54 0.39 10.67
CA GLY A 377 2.95 -0.07 11.93
C GLY A 377 3.06 0.95 13.07
N PHE A 378 3.13 2.25 12.77
CA PHE A 378 3.08 3.29 13.79
C PHE A 378 1.71 3.27 14.49
N PRO A 379 1.66 3.61 15.79
CA PRO A 379 0.39 3.91 16.44
C PRO A 379 -0.24 5.17 15.82
N ASP A 380 -1.55 5.33 15.98
CA ASP A 380 -2.22 6.59 15.66
C ASP A 380 -1.69 7.71 16.58
N ASP A 381 -1.00 8.68 15.99
CA ASP A 381 -0.42 9.84 16.67
C ASP A 381 -1.31 11.09 16.61
N SER A 382 -2.58 10.93 16.19
CA SER A 382 -3.56 12.02 16.08
C SER A 382 -3.23 13.09 15.03
N THR A 383 -2.18 12.91 14.21
CA THR A 383 -1.79 13.91 13.21
C THR A 383 -2.76 13.94 12.02
N ILE A 384 -2.74 15.05 11.27
CA ILE A 384 -3.51 15.26 10.03
C ILE A 384 -2.52 15.54 8.90
N GLY A 385 -2.50 14.67 7.89
CA GLY A 385 -1.62 14.79 6.72
C GLY A 385 -2.37 15.16 5.44
N THR A 386 -3.61 15.65 5.54
CA THR A 386 -4.48 15.94 4.39
C THR A 386 -3.96 17.12 3.57
N VAL A 387 -3.75 16.89 2.28
CA VAL A 387 -3.29 17.88 1.31
C VAL A 387 -4.06 17.76 0.01
N ASP A 388 -4.00 18.80 -0.81
CA ASP A 388 -4.44 18.77 -2.20
C ASP A 388 -3.53 17.87 -3.04
N LEU A 389 -4.14 17.17 -4.00
CA LEU A 389 -3.42 16.34 -4.97
C LEU A 389 -2.62 17.25 -5.92
N PRO A 390 -1.30 17.11 -6.03
CA PRO A 390 -0.50 18.02 -6.83
C PRO A 390 -0.56 17.68 -8.33
N GLN A 391 -0.15 18.63 -9.16
CA GLN A 391 0.19 18.39 -10.56
C GLN A 391 1.52 17.62 -10.70
N ILE A 392 1.69 16.90 -11.80
CA ILE A 392 2.91 16.11 -12.07
C ILE A 392 3.52 16.34 -13.47
N TRP A 393 3.11 17.38 -14.18
CA TRP A 393 3.80 17.85 -15.39
C TRP A 393 5.17 18.49 -15.06
N ASN A 394 5.99 18.72 -16.08
CA ASN A 394 7.30 19.37 -16.01
C ASN A 394 8.20 18.78 -14.92
N GLN A 395 8.43 17.47 -14.92
CA GLN A 395 9.26 16.86 -13.88
C GLN A 395 10.75 17.09 -14.06
N LYS A 396 11.23 17.29 -15.30
CA LYS A 396 12.66 17.52 -15.56
C LYS A 396 13.24 18.71 -14.81
N PRO A 397 12.66 19.92 -14.86
CA PRO A 397 13.19 21.05 -14.10
C PRO A 397 13.00 20.92 -12.58
N ARG A 398 12.31 19.88 -12.08
CA ARG A 398 12.11 19.62 -10.64
C ARG A 398 13.15 18.65 -10.06
N GLU A 399 14.03 18.05 -10.86
CA GLU A 399 15.08 17.13 -10.39
C GLU A 399 16.07 17.79 -9.41
N SER A 400 16.23 19.12 -9.45
CA SER A 400 17.10 19.87 -8.54
C SER A 400 16.36 20.47 -7.32
N MET A 401 15.11 20.09 -7.09
CA MET A 401 14.22 20.69 -6.10
C MET A 401 13.89 19.73 -4.96
N TYR A 402 13.41 20.29 -3.84
CA TYR A 402 12.72 19.52 -2.82
C TYR A 402 11.24 19.35 -3.20
N LEU A 403 10.87 18.09 -3.33
CA LEU A 403 9.59 17.54 -3.79
C LEU A 403 8.62 17.34 -2.62
N HIS A 404 7.37 17.02 -2.97
CA HIS A 404 6.20 17.10 -2.09
C HIS A 404 5.94 18.53 -1.56
N TRP A 405 4.75 18.74 -0.99
CA TRP A 405 4.36 20.04 -0.45
C TRP A 405 5.33 20.57 0.61
N ASP A 406 5.85 19.68 1.46
CA ASP A 406 6.74 20.01 2.58
C ASP A 406 8.24 19.95 2.23
N GLY A 407 8.61 19.68 0.97
CA GLY A 407 10.02 19.64 0.58
C GLY A 407 10.82 18.51 1.26
N ASN A 408 10.17 17.39 1.53
CA ASN A 408 10.69 16.32 2.37
C ASN A 408 11.53 15.28 1.64
N ASN A 409 11.70 15.39 0.33
CA ASN A 409 12.49 14.47 -0.50
C ASN A 409 13.03 15.23 -1.72
N ASN A 410 14.25 14.95 -2.17
CA ASN A 410 14.85 15.57 -3.36
C ASN A 410 15.31 14.55 -4.42
N ASP A 411 14.77 13.34 -4.38
CA ASP A 411 15.01 12.31 -5.38
C ASP A 411 13.68 11.88 -6.02
N ILE A 412 13.54 12.15 -7.31
CA ILE A 412 12.29 11.89 -8.03
C ILE A 412 11.96 10.39 -8.12
N HIS A 413 12.96 9.52 -8.21
CA HIS A 413 12.75 8.08 -8.28
C HIS A 413 12.25 7.57 -6.93
N GLU A 414 12.91 7.96 -5.84
CA GLU A 414 12.48 7.60 -4.49
C GLU A 414 11.06 8.09 -4.19
N ARG A 415 10.77 9.36 -4.51
CA ARG A 415 9.44 9.95 -4.36
C ARG A 415 8.38 9.12 -5.09
N ASN A 416 8.63 8.78 -6.36
CA ASN A 416 7.67 8.05 -7.18
C ASN A 416 7.38 6.65 -6.62
N TYR A 417 8.43 5.88 -6.28
CA TYR A 417 8.23 4.54 -5.70
C TYR A 417 7.60 4.59 -4.32
N ALA A 418 7.89 5.60 -3.50
CA ALA A 418 7.21 5.79 -2.22
C ALA A 418 5.72 6.12 -2.39
N ALA A 419 5.35 6.92 -3.40
CA ALA A 419 3.95 7.17 -3.73
C ALA A 419 3.24 5.89 -4.22
N ALA A 420 3.91 5.08 -5.06
CA ALA A 420 3.40 3.77 -5.47
C ALA A 420 3.22 2.82 -4.26
N MET A 421 4.17 2.84 -3.31
CA MET A 421 4.09 2.07 -2.07
C MET A 421 2.85 2.44 -1.25
N ALA A 422 2.54 3.74 -1.14
CA ALA A 422 1.41 4.24 -0.37
C ALA A 422 0.05 3.75 -0.90
N VAL A 423 -0.04 3.45 -2.21
CA VAL A 423 -1.25 2.87 -2.83
C VAL A 423 -1.21 1.33 -2.94
N GLY A 424 -0.16 0.68 -2.41
CA GLY A 424 -0.08 -0.77 -2.27
C GLY A 424 0.88 -1.49 -3.22
N ALA A 425 1.76 -0.78 -3.91
CA ALA A 425 2.86 -1.41 -4.64
C ALA A 425 3.90 -1.97 -3.66
N THR A 426 4.47 -3.12 -4.01
CA THR A 426 5.56 -3.75 -3.26
C THR A 426 6.76 -3.96 -4.18
N PRO A 427 7.97 -4.19 -3.65
CA PRO A 427 9.11 -4.47 -4.51
C PRO A 427 8.98 -5.77 -5.32
N GLN A 428 7.97 -6.61 -5.04
CA GLN A 428 7.70 -7.86 -5.76
C GLN A 428 6.60 -7.69 -6.82
N SER A 429 5.67 -6.76 -6.60
CA SER A 429 4.47 -6.60 -7.43
C SER A 429 4.60 -5.50 -8.47
N VAL A 430 5.45 -4.48 -8.19
CA VAL A 430 5.66 -3.32 -9.04
C VAL A 430 6.12 -3.75 -10.43
N LEU A 431 5.75 -2.99 -11.45
CA LEU A 431 6.13 -3.22 -12.84
C LEU A 431 7.11 -2.12 -13.28
N PRO A 432 8.43 -2.29 -13.11
CA PRO A 432 9.39 -1.20 -13.31
C PRO A 432 9.39 -0.63 -14.73
N ALA A 433 9.17 -1.45 -15.75
CA ALA A 433 9.10 -0.98 -17.14
C ALA A 433 7.88 -0.09 -17.38
N GLU A 434 6.71 -0.48 -16.87
CA GLU A 434 5.47 0.30 -16.97
C GLU A 434 5.62 1.62 -16.21
N PHE A 435 6.24 1.56 -15.03
CA PHE A 435 6.50 2.71 -14.19
C PHE A 435 7.48 3.69 -14.85
N GLN A 436 8.60 3.18 -15.39
CA GLN A 436 9.63 3.97 -16.05
C GLN A 436 9.07 4.73 -17.25
N ARG A 437 8.25 4.08 -18.09
CA ARG A 437 7.61 4.72 -19.25
C ARG A 437 6.79 5.95 -18.85
N VAL A 438 6.01 5.84 -17.77
CA VAL A 438 5.27 6.99 -17.23
C VAL A 438 6.22 8.07 -16.75
N THR A 439 7.23 7.71 -15.94
CA THR A 439 8.12 8.71 -15.35
C THR A 439 8.96 9.44 -16.40
N ASP A 440 9.38 8.76 -17.46
CA ASP A 440 10.12 9.35 -18.59
C ASP A 440 9.28 10.36 -19.36
N TRP A 441 8.02 10.01 -19.64
CA TRP A 441 7.09 10.91 -20.30
C TRP A 441 6.82 12.18 -19.47
N LEU A 442 6.67 12.03 -18.15
CA LEU A 442 6.42 13.16 -17.24
C LEU A 442 7.60 14.14 -17.12
N LEU A 443 8.83 13.73 -17.49
CA LEU A 443 9.99 14.62 -17.47
C LEU A 443 9.74 15.87 -18.31
N THR A 444 9.16 15.72 -19.50
CA THR A 444 9.00 16.80 -20.48
C THR A 444 7.56 17.15 -20.81
N HIS A 445 6.57 16.43 -20.26
CA HIS A 445 5.17 16.75 -20.49
C HIS A 445 4.79 18.09 -19.83
N GLU A 446 4.29 19.04 -20.61
CA GLU A 446 3.93 20.40 -20.17
C GLU A 446 2.44 20.52 -19.80
N PRO A 447 2.06 21.47 -18.92
CA PRO A 447 0.67 21.81 -18.66
C PRO A 447 -0.06 22.33 -19.91
N PRO A 448 -1.40 22.20 -19.97
CA PRO A 448 -2.18 22.83 -21.02
C PRO A 448 -2.16 24.37 -20.88
N LYS A 449 -2.13 25.04 -22.03
CA LYS A 449 -2.32 26.50 -22.10
C LYS A 449 -3.76 26.88 -21.74
N TRP A 450 -3.95 28.13 -21.32
CA TRP A 450 -5.26 28.72 -21.04
C TRP A 450 -6.26 28.54 -22.19
N PRO A 451 -7.39 27.81 -21.99
CA PRO A 451 -8.30 27.41 -23.06
C PRO A 451 -9.54 28.32 -23.22
N PHE A 452 -9.61 29.44 -22.48
CA PHE A 452 -10.81 30.29 -22.39
C PHE A 452 -10.72 31.58 -23.23
N GLY A 453 -9.92 31.57 -24.29
CA GLY A 453 -9.81 32.69 -25.24
C GLY A 453 -8.58 33.57 -25.03
N GLY A 454 -8.55 34.71 -25.72
CA GLY A 454 -7.43 35.65 -25.67
C GLY A 454 -7.33 36.36 -24.32
N LEU A 455 -6.10 36.69 -23.92
CA LEU A 455 -5.78 37.44 -22.71
C LEU A 455 -5.50 38.91 -23.05
N ASP A 456 -5.83 39.81 -22.12
CA ASP A 456 -5.52 41.23 -22.23
C ASP A 456 -4.00 41.44 -22.15
N GLN A 457 -3.35 41.67 -23.29
CA GLN A 457 -1.90 41.75 -23.38
C GLN A 457 -1.30 42.92 -22.59
N VAL A 458 -2.06 44.01 -22.40
CA VAL A 458 -1.61 45.14 -21.58
C VAL A 458 -1.56 44.73 -20.11
N ARG A 459 -2.58 44.01 -19.63
CA ARG A 459 -2.60 43.43 -18.29
C ARG A 459 -1.55 42.35 -18.11
N VAL A 460 -1.35 41.47 -19.08
CA VAL A 460 -0.29 40.44 -19.06
C VAL A 460 1.09 41.10 -18.90
N ALA A 461 1.39 42.15 -19.66
CA ALA A 461 2.66 42.85 -19.56
C ALA A 461 2.86 43.50 -18.19
N ARG A 462 1.84 44.20 -17.67
CA ARG A 462 1.87 44.78 -16.31
C ARG A 462 2.01 43.70 -15.23
N GLY A 463 1.24 42.62 -15.36
CA GLY A 463 1.26 41.47 -14.47
C GLY A 463 2.60 40.76 -14.43
N ARG A 464 3.29 40.66 -15.57
CA ARG A 464 4.66 40.12 -15.64
C ARG A 464 5.63 40.93 -14.78
N THR A 465 5.60 42.26 -14.88
CA THR A 465 6.46 43.12 -14.04
C THR A 465 6.16 42.93 -12.56
N LEU A 466 4.88 42.83 -12.18
CA LEU A 466 4.49 42.54 -10.79
C LEU A 466 4.97 41.15 -10.35
N TRP A 467 4.84 40.14 -11.21
CA TRP A 467 5.32 38.79 -10.96
C TRP A 467 6.82 38.73 -10.71
N GLU A 468 7.61 39.37 -11.58
CA GLU A 468 9.07 39.45 -11.46
C GLU A 468 9.51 40.09 -10.15
N GLN A 469 8.79 41.11 -9.69
CA GLN A 469 9.10 41.85 -8.46
C GLN A 469 8.69 41.12 -7.18
N ASN A 470 7.61 40.33 -7.20
CA ASN A 470 6.97 39.85 -5.97
C ASN A 470 6.90 38.32 -5.84
N CYS A 471 7.02 37.57 -6.94
CA CYS A 471 6.66 36.15 -6.98
C CYS A 471 7.76 35.27 -7.57
N ALA A 472 8.38 35.72 -8.66
CA ALA A 472 9.29 34.94 -9.49
C ALA A 472 10.41 34.27 -8.69
N GLN A 473 11.00 34.96 -7.72
CA GLN A 473 12.12 34.45 -6.92
C GLN A 473 11.83 33.09 -6.26
N CYS A 474 10.59 32.88 -5.79
CA CYS A 474 10.16 31.63 -5.15
C CYS A 474 9.50 30.65 -6.14
N HIS A 475 8.97 31.11 -7.27
CA HIS A 475 8.05 30.31 -8.09
C HIS A 475 8.50 30.06 -9.54
N ASP A 476 9.51 30.77 -10.05
CA ASP A 476 10.02 30.55 -11.41
C ASP A 476 11.10 29.48 -11.43
N PHE A 477 11.00 28.56 -12.39
CA PHE A 477 12.06 27.59 -12.63
C PHE A 477 13.44 28.27 -12.78
N GLY A 478 14.44 27.73 -12.08
CA GLY A 478 15.82 28.21 -12.12
C GLY A 478 16.14 29.36 -11.15
N LYS A 479 15.17 29.88 -10.39
CA LYS A 479 15.46 30.82 -9.29
C LYS A 479 15.93 30.09 -8.04
N ALA A 480 16.75 30.76 -7.24
CA ALA A 480 17.45 30.16 -6.10
C ALA A 480 16.51 29.57 -5.05
N ASP A 481 15.38 30.23 -4.79
CA ASP A 481 14.44 29.83 -3.75
C ASP A 481 13.37 28.84 -4.24
N THR A 482 13.33 28.58 -5.54
CA THR A 482 12.31 27.71 -6.14
C THR A 482 12.60 26.25 -5.82
N GLY A 483 11.58 25.55 -5.30
CA GLY A 483 11.69 24.19 -4.80
C GLY A 483 12.48 24.07 -3.49
N GLN A 484 12.72 25.18 -2.79
CA GLN A 484 13.39 25.19 -1.49
C GLN A 484 12.40 25.48 -0.36
N VAL A 485 12.78 25.12 0.86
CA VAL A 485 12.08 25.54 2.09
C VAL A 485 12.86 26.70 2.68
N THR A 486 12.45 27.94 2.37
CA THR A 486 13.26 29.14 2.67
C THR A 486 12.85 29.87 3.94
N VAL A 487 11.60 29.73 4.38
CA VAL A 487 11.05 30.44 5.54
C VAL A 487 10.40 29.47 6.53
N GLY A 488 10.35 29.86 7.81
CA GLY A 488 9.65 29.10 8.85
C GLY A 488 8.12 29.17 8.72
N LEU A 489 7.39 28.30 9.42
CA LEU A 489 5.92 28.34 9.47
C LEU A 489 5.37 29.60 10.16
N ASP A 490 6.14 30.18 11.07
CA ASP A 490 5.84 31.44 11.75
C ASP A 490 5.84 32.63 10.78
N GLU A 491 6.75 32.63 9.80
CA GLU A 491 6.77 33.63 8.73
C GLU A 491 5.76 33.30 7.62
N LEU A 492 5.70 32.05 7.16
CA LEU A 492 4.80 31.64 6.08
C LEU A 492 3.32 31.70 6.49
N GLY A 493 3.01 31.39 7.75
CA GLY A 493 1.67 31.50 8.35
C GLY A 493 0.61 30.51 7.84
N THR A 494 0.99 29.56 6.99
CA THR A 494 0.07 28.55 6.42
C THR A 494 -0.22 27.42 7.41
N ASP A 495 -1.27 26.64 7.15
CA ASP A 495 -1.67 25.51 8.00
C ASP A 495 -0.49 24.57 8.34
N PRO A 496 -0.22 24.26 9.62
CA PRO A 496 0.98 23.50 10.00
C PRO A 496 0.80 21.97 10.00
N TYR A 497 -0.42 21.46 9.85
CA TYR A 497 -0.74 20.07 10.18
C TYR A 497 -0.01 19.07 9.27
N ARG A 498 0.04 19.35 7.96
CA ARG A 498 0.75 18.47 7.01
C ARG A 498 2.24 18.36 7.32
N VAL A 499 2.92 19.47 7.61
CA VAL A 499 4.34 19.46 8.01
C VAL A 499 4.51 18.66 9.30
N ASN A 500 3.62 18.84 10.27
CA ASN A 500 3.69 18.14 11.56
C ASN A 500 3.43 16.62 11.46
N SER A 501 2.62 16.18 10.48
CA SER A 501 2.33 14.75 10.26
C SER A 501 3.56 13.94 9.79
N PHE A 502 4.53 14.61 9.14
CA PHE A 502 5.77 14.00 8.69
C PHE A 502 6.83 14.14 9.78
N THR A 503 7.23 13.03 10.41
CA THR A 503 8.05 13.03 11.62
C THR A 503 9.47 12.52 11.37
N VAL A 504 10.41 12.79 12.29
CA VAL A 504 11.76 12.23 12.23
C VAL A 504 11.72 10.69 12.29
N GLY A 505 10.87 10.11 13.13
CA GLY A 505 10.71 8.65 13.19
C GLY A 505 10.23 8.04 11.88
N LEU A 506 9.39 8.76 11.12
CA LEU A 506 8.98 8.34 9.78
C LEU A 506 10.16 8.37 8.78
N VAL A 507 11.00 9.40 8.84
CA VAL A 507 12.24 9.48 8.04
C VAL A 507 13.14 8.27 8.32
N ASP A 508 13.38 7.95 9.60
CA ASP A 508 14.19 6.79 9.99
C ASP A 508 13.65 5.48 9.42
N LYS A 509 12.32 5.36 9.31
CA LYS A 509 11.65 4.18 8.73
C LYS A 509 11.76 4.10 7.22
N PHE A 510 11.65 5.23 6.51
CA PHE A 510 11.98 5.27 5.09
C PHE A 510 13.44 4.83 4.86
N HIS A 511 14.37 5.35 5.65
CA HIS A 511 15.80 5.03 5.55
C HIS A 511 16.16 3.57 5.86
N GLN A 512 15.27 2.81 6.49
CA GLN A 512 15.43 1.36 6.70
C GLN A 512 15.03 0.54 5.46
N PHE A 513 14.30 1.12 4.51
CA PHE A 513 13.83 0.42 3.32
C PHE A 513 14.92 0.43 2.24
N LYS A 514 15.53 -0.73 1.98
CA LYS A 514 16.69 -0.90 1.09
C LYS A 514 16.51 -2.02 0.06
N LYS A 515 15.27 -2.25 -0.40
CA LYS A 515 14.94 -3.36 -1.31
C LYS A 515 14.58 -2.82 -2.69
N PRO A 516 15.50 -2.85 -3.67
CA PRO A 516 15.26 -2.32 -5.01
C PRO A 516 13.94 -2.83 -5.64
N PRO A 517 13.21 -1.99 -6.39
CA PRO A 517 13.52 -0.57 -6.67
C PRO A 517 13.15 0.40 -5.54
N PHE A 518 12.72 -0.11 -4.38
CA PHE A 518 12.31 0.68 -3.23
C PHE A 518 13.54 0.84 -2.32
N ASP A 519 14.28 1.92 -2.55
CA ASP A 519 15.36 2.36 -1.69
C ASP A 519 15.09 3.83 -1.40
N PHE A 520 14.93 4.18 -0.12
CA PHE A 520 14.55 5.53 0.27
C PHE A 520 15.62 6.11 1.21
N GLY A 521 16.51 6.95 0.70
CA GLY A 521 17.60 7.59 1.46
C GLY A 521 17.58 9.11 1.42
N ALA A 522 16.72 9.72 0.60
CA ALA A 522 16.66 11.17 0.38
C ALA A 522 15.57 11.88 1.23
N TYR A 523 14.85 11.14 2.08
CA TYR A 523 13.81 11.73 2.92
C TYR A 523 14.39 12.55 4.08
N ARG A 524 13.73 13.65 4.41
CA ARG A 524 14.11 14.52 5.53
C ARG A 524 12.91 15.17 6.19
N LYS A 525 13.04 15.49 7.47
CA LYS A 525 12.11 16.38 8.15
C LYS A 525 12.41 17.83 7.79
N THR A 526 11.38 18.58 7.41
CA THR A 526 11.46 20.02 7.15
C THR A 526 10.66 20.81 8.19
N GLN A 527 10.90 22.12 8.22
CA GLN A 527 10.27 23.06 9.16
C GLN A 527 9.10 23.84 8.55
N SER A 528 8.85 23.73 7.24
CA SER A 528 7.84 24.48 6.50
C SER A 528 7.58 23.84 5.11
N TYR A 529 6.90 24.55 4.22
CA TYR A 529 6.56 24.11 2.86
C TYR A 529 7.62 24.51 1.82
N SER A 530 7.71 23.70 0.76
CA SER A 530 8.58 23.98 -0.40
C SER A 530 7.93 25.03 -1.29
N ASN A 531 8.71 25.98 -1.79
CA ASN A 531 8.26 27.00 -2.74
C ASN A 531 8.01 26.34 -4.11
N THR A 532 6.79 25.87 -4.35
CA THR A 532 6.50 25.11 -5.57
C THR A 532 6.47 26.01 -6.81
N PRO A 533 7.05 25.60 -7.95
CA PRO A 533 6.82 26.25 -9.23
C PRO A 533 5.33 26.44 -9.55
N THR A 534 4.99 27.50 -10.28
CA THR A 534 3.59 27.89 -10.61
C THR A 534 3.21 27.64 -12.07
N ASP A 535 3.93 26.76 -12.75
CA ASP A 535 3.54 26.26 -14.06
C ASP A 535 2.14 25.61 -14.03
N GLY A 536 1.31 25.99 -15.00
CA GLY A 536 -0.08 25.57 -15.12
C GLY A 536 -0.97 26.00 -13.94
N ILE A 537 -0.63 27.08 -13.22
CA ILE A 537 -1.34 27.52 -12.00
C ILE A 537 -2.84 27.76 -12.22
N TRP A 538 -3.24 28.07 -13.45
CA TRP A 538 -4.65 28.28 -13.75
C TRP A 538 -5.50 27.02 -13.46
N LEU A 539 -4.97 25.80 -13.65
CA LEU A 539 -5.72 24.55 -13.41
C LEU A 539 -5.33 23.85 -12.11
N ARG A 540 -4.87 24.61 -11.11
CA ARG A 540 -4.40 24.08 -9.82
C ARG A 540 -5.23 24.54 -8.64
N ALA A 541 -6.44 25.03 -8.89
CA ALA A 541 -7.39 25.39 -7.85
C ALA A 541 -8.01 24.12 -7.21
N PRO A 542 -8.37 24.17 -5.92
CA PRO A 542 -8.10 25.27 -4.98
C PRO A 542 -6.62 25.42 -4.60
N TYR A 543 -6.23 26.58 -4.11
CA TYR A 543 -4.84 26.97 -3.86
C TYR A 543 -4.39 26.72 -2.41
N LEU A 544 -3.07 26.80 -2.20
CA LEU A 544 -2.29 26.33 -1.04
C LEU A 544 -2.20 24.80 -0.96
N HIS A 545 -1.31 24.29 -0.10
CA HIS A 545 -1.03 22.84 0.01
C HIS A 545 -2.25 22.00 0.41
N ASN A 546 -3.25 22.59 1.06
CA ASN A 546 -4.46 21.93 1.55
C ASN A 546 -5.72 22.32 0.75
N GLY A 547 -5.56 23.09 -0.33
CA GLY A 547 -6.65 23.55 -1.18
C GLY A 547 -7.73 24.33 -0.41
N SER A 548 -7.31 25.23 0.47
CA SER A 548 -8.18 26.01 1.38
C SER A 548 -8.56 27.39 0.84
N VAL A 549 -8.05 27.77 -0.34
CA VAL A 549 -8.32 29.05 -1.00
C VAL A 549 -8.91 28.80 -2.39
N PRO A 550 -10.18 29.15 -2.67
CA PRO A 550 -10.87 28.65 -3.86
C PRO A 550 -10.38 29.25 -5.19
N THR A 551 -9.91 30.50 -5.21
CA THR A 551 -9.52 31.20 -6.45
C THR A 551 -8.21 31.98 -6.29
N LEU A 552 -7.55 32.34 -7.40
CA LEU A 552 -6.36 33.22 -7.35
C LEU A 552 -6.71 34.60 -6.81
N TRP A 553 -7.92 35.09 -7.10
CA TRP A 553 -8.41 36.33 -6.51
C TRP A 553 -8.40 36.27 -4.99
N ASP A 554 -8.92 35.19 -4.40
CA ASP A 554 -8.94 34.98 -2.95
C ASP A 554 -7.53 34.82 -2.38
N LEU A 555 -6.61 34.17 -3.10
CA LEU A 555 -5.21 34.01 -2.68
C LEU A 555 -4.51 35.35 -2.48
N LEU A 556 -4.80 36.31 -3.36
CA LEU A 556 -4.28 37.68 -3.29
C LEU A 556 -5.09 38.58 -2.34
N GLN A 557 -6.05 38.05 -1.59
CA GLN A 557 -6.66 38.78 -0.47
C GLN A 557 -5.95 38.46 0.85
N PRO A 558 -5.90 39.43 1.78
CA PRO A 558 -5.53 39.16 3.16
C PRO A 558 -6.34 37.99 3.76
N SER A 559 -5.71 37.16 4.60
CA SER A 559 -6.34 35.92 5.11
C SER A 559 -7.67 36.13 5.85
N ASP A 560 -7.90 37.30 6.44
CA ASP A 560 -9.15 37.65 7.12
C ASP A 560 -10.32 37.87 6.14
N LYS A 561 -10.04 38.25 4.89
CA LYS A 561 -11.01 38.44 3.81
C LYS A 561 -11.27 37.18 2.97
N ARG A 562 -10.43 36.14 3.11
CA ARG A 562 -10.63 34.87 2.39
C ARG A 562 -11.89 34.14 2.88
N PRO A 563 -12.64 33.43 2.00
CA PRO A 563 -13.83 32.68 2.39
C PRO A 563 -13.55 31.71 3.54
N LYS A 564 -14.36 31.77 4.61
CA LYS A 564 -14.26 30.82 5.74
C LYS A 564 -14.97 29.49 5.47
N MET A 565 -15.92 29.51 4.54
CA MET A 565 -16.60 28.34 4.01
C MET A 565 -16.83 28.52 2.52
N PHE A 566 -16.68 27.45 1.76
CA PHE A 566 -16.99 27.40 0.33
C PHE A 566 -17.26 25.95 -0.09
N TYR A 567 -17.71 25.71 -1.32
CA TYR A 567 -18.00 24.36 -1.79
C TYR A 567 -16.96 23.85 -2.79
N ARG A 568 -16.52 22.60 -2.61
CA ARG A 568 -15.64 21.85 -3.52
C ARG A 568 -16.44 20.85 -4.33
N GLY A 569 -15.84 20.36 -5.41
CA GLY A 569 -16.41 19.33 -6.27
C GLY A 569 -17.14 19.84 -7.51
N SER A 570 -17.01 21.13 -7.83
CA SER A 570 -17.39 21.66 -9.14
C SER A 570 -16.30 21.37 -10.16
N SER A 571 -16.71 21.05 -11.39
CA SER A 571 -15.82 21.06 -12.57
C SER A 571 -15.99 22.32 -13.41
N VAL A 572 -16.92 23.23 -13.08
CA VAL A 572 -17.13 24.46 -13.85
C VAL A 572 -16.10 25.49 -13.43
N PHE A 573 -15.38 26.04 -14.40
CA PHE A 573 -14.25 26.91 -14.15
C PHE A 573 -14.69 28.39 -14.10
N ASP A 574 -14.29 29.12 -13.07
CA ASP A 574 -14.40 30.57 -12.96
C ASP A 574 -13.21 31.23 -13.68
N THR A 575 -13.46 31.74 -14.88
CA THR A 575 -12.42 32.34 -15.72
C THR A 575 -11.98 33.72 -15.25
N ARG A 576 -12.79 34.39 -14.40
CA ARG A 576 -12.50 35.72 -13.87
C ARG A 576 -11.58 35.62 -12.66
N ASN A 577 -12.02 34.90 -11.62
CA ASN A 577 -11.27 34.77 -10.37
C ASN A 577 -10.17 33.71 -10.45
N VAL A 578 -10.20 32.86 -11.48
CA VAL A 578 -9.31 31.73 -11.74
C VAL A 578 -9.39 30.69 -10.62
N GLY A 579 -10.29 29.74 -10.82
CA GLY A 579 -10.52 28.60 -9.95
C GLY A 579 -11.77 27.83 -10.38
N PHE A 580 -12.26 26.90 -9.56
CA PHE A 580 -13.55 26.27 -9.79
C PHE A 580 -14.67 27.06 -9.11
N LEU A 581 -15.88 27.02 -9.66
CA LEU A 581 -17.05 27.60 -9.01
C LEU A 581 -17.22 27.00 -7.61
N SER A 582 -17.29 27.87 -6.60
CA SER A 582 -17.27 27.51 -5.20
C SER A 582 -18.62 27.73 -4.49
N GLY A 583 -19.67 28.03 -5.27
CA GLY A 583 -21.05 28.09 -4.81
C GLY A 583 -21.60 26.70 -4.44
N GLY A 584 -22.60 26.68 -3.56
CA GLY A 584 -23.22 25.46 -3.04
C GLY A 584 -23.99 24.64 -4.08
N PRO A 585 -24.54 23.48 -3.68
CA PRO A 585 -25.18 22.52 -4.59
C PRO A 585 -26.42 23.10 -5.30
N ASP A 586 -27.05 24.12 -4.72
CA ASP A 586 -28.17 24.85 -5.32
C ASP A 586 -27.75 25.77 -6.49
N SER A 587 -26.45 26.04 -6.63
CA SER A 587 -25.91 26.86 -7.72
C SER A 587 -25.74 26.01 -8.98
N LYS A 588 -26.09 26.54 -10.15
CA LYS A 588 -25.86 25.84 -11.42
C LYS A 588 -24.36 25.56 -11.61
N GLY A 589 -23.99 24.27 -11.60
CA GLY A 589 -22.59 23.85 -11.68
C GLY A 589 -21.79 24.06 -10.39
N GLY A 590 -22.44 24.30 -9.24
CA GLY A 590 -21.81 24.43 -7.93
C GLY A 590 -21.19 23.13 -7.42
N GLY A 591 -20.44 23.25 -6.34
CA GLY A 591 -19.86 22.11 -5.63
C GLY A 591 -20.87 21.46 -4.67
N TYR A 592 -20.54 20.28 -4.16
CA TYR A 592 -21.38 19.51 -3.24
C TYR A 592 -20.76 19.32 -1.86
N PHE A 593 -19.44 19.50 -1.74
CA PHE A 593 -18.74 19.32 -0.48
C PHE A 593 -18.49 20.67 0.18
N GLN A 594 -19.15 20.94 1.30
CA GLN A 594 -18.90 22.15 2.08
C GLN A 594 -17.55 22.05 2.80
N PHE A 595 -16.61 22.89 2.40
CA PHE A 595 -15.29 23.02 3.00
C PHE A 595 -15.31 24.11 4.06
N ASP A 596 -14.85 23.79 5.27
CA ASP A 596 -14.73 24.73 6.39
C ASP A 596 -13.25 24.93 6.74
N THR A 597 -12.75 26.17 6.57
CA THR A 597 -11.35 26.53 6.78
C THR A 597 -10.98 26.69 8.26
N ARG A 598 -11.97 26.59 9.17
CA ARG A 598 -11.77 26.66 10.62
C ARG A 598 -11.41 25.30 11.23
N LEU A 599 -11.55 24.22 10.47
CA LEU A 599 -11.21 22.87 10.93
C LEU A 599 -9.69 22.64 10.90
N PRO A 600 -9.15 21.83 11.82
CA PRO A 600 -7.76 21.38 11.79
C PRO A 600 -7.32 20.85 10.42
N GLY A 601 -6.17 21.30 9.89
CA GLY A 601 -5.67 20.91 8.57
C GLY A 601 -6.28 21.67 7.39
N ASN A 602 -7.33 22.48 7.63
CA ASN A 602 -8.03 23.23 6.60
C ASN A 602 -7.74 24.74 6.65
N HIS A 603 -6.81 25.23 7.48
CA HIS A 603 -6.61 26.67 7.64
C HIS A 603 -6.22 27.32 6.30
N ASN A 604 -6.83 28.46 6.01
CA ASN A 604 -6.58 29.27 4.83
C ASN A 604 -5.74 30.52 5.12
N THR A 605 -4.94 30.47 6.18
CA THR A 605 -4.07 31.56 6.62
C THR A 605 -2.72 31.55 5.89
N GLY A 606 -1.96 32.64 6.03
CA GLY A 606 -0.58 32.71 5.56
C GLY A 606 -0.46 32.96 4.07
N HIS A 607 0.79 32.93 3.60
CA HIS A 607 1.15 33.34 2.24
C HIS A 607 0.55 34.72 1.92
N GLU A 608 0.92 35.73 2.71
CA GLU A 608 0.44 37.12 2.59
C GLU A 608 1.21 37.93 1.52
N TYR A 609 1.89 37.26 0.59
CA TYR A 609 2.60 37.90 -0.50
C TYR A 609 1.60 38.44 -1.55
N GLY A 610 1.80 39.70 -1.99
CA GLY A 610 0.95 40.35 -2.99
C GLY A 610 -0.40 40.88 -2.46
N VAL A 611 -0.74 40.67 -1.19
CA VAL A 611 -2.05 41.09 -0.64
C VAL A 611 -2.23 42.61 -0.55
N HIS A 612 -1.12 43.35 -0.49
CA HIS A 612 -1.08 44.81 -0.44
C HIS A 612 -1.13 45.49 -1.81
N LEU A 613 -1.08 44.72 -2.90
CA LEU A 613 -1.25 45.25 -4.26
C LEU A 613 -2.64 45.88 -4.41
N SER A 614 -2.75 46.88 -5.29
CA SER A 614 -4.07 47.41 -5.64
C SER A 614 -4.90 46.34 -6.36
N ASP A 615 -6.23 46.44 -6.31
CA ASP A 615 -7.10 45.49 -7.02
C ASP A 615 -6.78 45.44 -8.53
N SER A 616 -6.44 46.59 -9.14
CA SER A 616 -6.02 46.66 -10.54
C SER A 616 -4.72 45.88 -10.79
N ASP A 617 -3.77 45.94 -9.86
CA ASP A 617 -2.51 45.19 -9.96
C ASP A 617 -2.74 43.70 -9.75
N LYS A 618 -3.61 43.32 -8.81
CA LYS A 618 -4.01 41.91 -8.61
C LYS A 618 -4.66 41.34 -9.87
N TRP A 619 -5.55 42.07 -10.53
CA TRP A 619 -6.14 41.63 -11.79
C TRP A 619 -5.12 41.53 -12.93
N ALA A 620 -4.13 42.43 -12.99
CA ALA A 620 -3.05 42.33 -13.97
C ALA A 620 -2.16 41.10 -13.70
N LEU A 621 -1.81 40.86 -12.44
CA LEU A 621 -1.05 39.69 -12.00
C LEU A 621 -1.78 38.38 -12.32
N ILE A 622 -3.07 38.28 -12.01
CA ILE A 622 -3.91 37.12 -12.36
C ILE A 622 -3.94 36.89 -13.88
N GLU A 623 -4.07 37.97 -14.68
CA GLU A 623 -4.06 37.85 -16.13
C GLU A 623 -2.72 37.28 -16.65
N TYR A 624 -1.60 37.67 -16.05
CA TYR A 624 -0.28 37.08 -16.32
C TYR A 624 -0.20 35.62 -15.86
N MET A 625 -0.71 35.28 -14.67
CA MET A 625 -0.70 33.90 -14.15
C MET A 625 -1.48 32.91 -15.01
N LYS A 626 -2.45 33.38 -15.81
CA LYS A 626 -3.12 32.54 -16.83
C LYS A 626 -2.18 32.11 -17.97
N THR A 627 -1.03 32.77 -18.13
CA THR A 627 -0.02 32.44 -19.15
C THR A 627 1.03 31.41 -18.69
N LEU A 628 1.10 31.16 -17.38
CA LEU A 628 2.00 30.19 -16.73
C LEU A 628 1.40 28.78 -16.79
#